data_AF-A0A5J4QM24-F1
#
_entry.id   AF-A0A5J4QM24-F1
#
_cell.length_a   1.000
_cell.length_b   1.000
_cell.length_c   1.000
_cell.angle_alpha   90.00
_cell.angle_beta   90.00
_cell.angle_gamma   90.00
#
_symmetry.space_group_name_H-M   'P 1'
#
loop_
_entity.id
_entity.type
_entity.pdbx_description
1 polymer ?
#
loop_
_entity_poly.entity_id
_entity_poly.type
_entity_poly.pdbx_seq_one_letter_code
_entity_poly.pdbx_strand_id
1 'polypeptide(L)'
;MTDLLKTFEGLDITKYANIVSQKLKINQDIYYYDNEHKNYYRGLQVMNQKEAIEDRSFANQNEVIKTIDILVVESIYEGNKISHAFAIANKQALTGLKFCPHCNSKAFDPKDKNYSRDYEKHTIKCENNEGKIVKQVKLDYIQKPFVPHIMQNKTYQYLFANGRQYEFKPTQYFITYDLETVPKIVNKKFGKSSYQ
;
A
#
# COMPACT_ATOMS: atom_id res chain seq x y z
N MET A 1 -19.73 37.23 -0.74
CA MET A 1 -19.57 35.77 -0.87
C MET A 1 -19.82 35.44 -2.34
N THR A 2 -18.77 35.16 -3.10
CA THR A 2 -18.75 35.11 -4.59
C THR A 2 -19.65 34.01 -5.14
N ASP A 3 -20.33 34.27 -6.26
CA ASP A 3 -21.29 33.34 -6.91
C ASP A 3 -20.71 31.94 -7.21
N LEU A 4 -19.39 31.82 -7.30
CA LEU A 4 -18.64 30.56 -7.37
C LEU A 4 -18.93 29.58 -6.21
N LEU A 5 -19.22 30.08 -5.00
CA LEU A 5 -19.51 29.21 -3.86
C LEU A 5 -20.92 28.61 -3.91
N LYS A 6 -21.83 29.17 -4.73
CA LYS A 6 -23.20 28.65 -4.89
C LYS A 6 -23.27 27.43 -5.81
N THR A 7 -22.28 27.26 -6.70
CA THR A 7 -22.19 26.13 -7.64
C THR A 7 -21.13 25.09 -7.25
N PHE A 8 -20.42 25.31 -6.14
CA PHE A 8 -19.36 24.40 -5.72
C PHE A 8 -19.95 23.18 -5.00
N GLU A 9 -19.90 22.01 -5.65
CA GLU A 9 -20.44 20.72 -5.15
C GLU A 9 -19.68 20.13 -3.94
N GLY A 10 -18.67 20.85 -3.42
CA GLY A 10 -17.81 20.40 -2.32
C GLY A 10 -16.42 19.98 -2.76
N LEU A 11 -15.54 19.75 -1.78
CA LEU A 11 -14.13 19.44 -2.03
C LEU A 11 -13.87 17.94 -1.82
N ASP A 12 -13.76 17.18 -2.91
CA ASP A 12 -13.22 15.82 -2.89
C ASP A 12 -11.69 15.89 -2.80
N ILE A 13 -11.17 15.75 -1.58
CA ILE A 13 -9.74 15.86 -1.27
C ILE A 13 -8.91 14.95 -2.19
N THR A 14 -9.37 13.74 -2.49
CA THR A 14 -8.61 12.78 -3.31
C THR A 14 -8.52 13.26 -4.75
N LYS A 15 -9.64 13.69 -5.33
CA LYS A 15 -9.69 14.21 -6.70
C LYS A 15 -8.84 15.47 -6.85
N TYR A 16 -8.99 16.43 -5.94
CA TYR A 16 -8.26 17.70 -6.02
C TYR A 16 -6.77 17.52 -5.71
N ALA A 17 -6.38 16.65 -4.77
CA ALA A 17 -4.97 16.36 -4.50
C ALA A 17 -4.26 15.80 -5.74
N ASN A 18 -4.91 14.91 -6.49
CA ASN A 18 -4.37 14.39 -7.76
C ASN A 18 -4.19 15.50 -8.80
N ILE A 19 -5.21 16.34 -9.01
CA ILE A 19 -5.14 17.47 -9.96
C ILE A 19 -4.02 18.43 -9.58
N VAL A 20 -3.89 18.78 -8.30
CA VAL A 20 -2.85 19.70 -7.80
C VAL A 20 -1.46 19.08 -7.95
N SER A 21 -1.31 17.79 -7.62
CA SER A 21 -0.04 17.07 -7.75
C SER A 21 0.47 17.07 -9.19
N GLN A 22 -0.43 16.82 -10.15
CA GLN A 22 -0.12 16.83 -11.57
C GLN A 22 0.22 18.24 -12.08
N LYS A 23 -0.64 19.23 -11.79
CA LYS A 23 -0.45 20.61 -12.28
C LYS A 23 0.81 21.28 -11.72
N LEU A 24 1.10 21.08 -10.43
CA LEU A 24 2.21 21.75 -9.76
C LEU A 24 3.50 20.90 -9.72
N LYS A 25 3.47 19.67 -10.25
CA LYS A 25 4.62 18.74 -10.22
C LYS A 25 5.19 18.54 -8.80
N ILE A 26 4.30 18.25 -7.84
CA ILE A 26 4.64 18.01 -6.43
C ILE A 26 4.08 16.69 -5.93
N ASN A 27 4.75 16.10 -4.93
CA ASN A 27 4.19 15.03 -4.11
C ASN A 27 3.46 15.65 -2.90
N GLN A 28 2.41 14.99 -2.44
CA GLN A 28 1.61 15.44 -1.30
C GLN A 28 1.46 14.29 -0.29
N ASP A 29 1.83 14.55 0.95
CA ASP A 29 1.52 13.70 2.11
C ASP A 29 0.39 14.38 2.89
N ILE A 30 -0.80 13.77 2.94
CA ILE A 30 -1.98 14.33 3.59
C ILE A 30 -2.22 13.63 4.93
N TYR A 31 -2.28 14.44 5.98
CA TYR A 31 -2.51 14.04 7.36
C TYR A 31 -3.90 14.46 7.79
N TYR A 32 -4.48 13.68 8.68
CA TYR A 32 -5.77 13.93 9.30
C TYR A 32 -5.62 13.89 10.82
N TYR A 33 -6.54 14.56 11.50
CA TYR A 33 -6.67 14.49 12.94
C TYR A 33 -7.85 13.60 13.31
N ASP A 34 -7.58 12.58 14.12
CA ASP A 34 -8.62 11.76 14.71
C ASP A 34 -9.10 12.41 16.02
N ASN A 35 -10.35 12.83 16.05
CA ASN A 35 -10.96 13.43 17.24
C ASN A 35 -11.17 12.41 18.37
N GLU A 36 -11.37 11.13 18.06
CA GLU A 36 -11.64 10.07 19.03
C GLU A 36 -10.35 9.69 19.77
N HIS A 37 -9.29 9.38 19.00
CA HIS A 37 -8.01 8.93 19.53
C HIS A 37 -7.04 10.08 19.83
N LYS A 38 -7.41 11.33 19.48
CA LYS A 38 -6.61 12.55 19.65
C LYS A 38 -5.20 12.43 19.07
N ASN A 39 -5.11 11.88 17.86
CA ASN A 39 -3.83 11.63 17.19
C ASN A 39 -3.85 12.12 15.74
N TYR A 40 -2.66 12.37 15.21
CA TYR A 40 -2.47 12.69 13.80
C TYR A 40 -1.99 11.46 13.07
N TYR A 41 -2.57 11.18 11.91
CA TYR A 41 -2.17 10.06 11.07
C TYR A 41 -2.10 10.48 9.61
N ARG A 42 -1.27 9.79 8.83
CA ARG A 42 -1.19 10.00 7.38
C ARG A 42 -2.28 9.18 6.71
N GLY A 43 -3.24 9.84 6.07
CA GLY A 43 -4.37 9.18 5.41
C GLY A 43 -4.18 8.96 3.91
N LEU A 44 -3.53 9.91 3.22
CA LEU A 44 -3.33 9.82 1.76
C LEU A 44 -1.90 10.23 1.38
N GLN A 45 -1.32 9.52 0.43
CA GLN A 45 -0.07 9.88 -0.21
C GLN A 45 -0.30 9.95 -1.73
N VAL A 46 -0.13 11.14 -2.30
CA VAL A 46 -0.27 11.39 -3.74
C VAL A 46 1.11 11.70 -4.30
N MET A 47 1.60 10.83 -5.17
CA MET A 47 2.86 11.05 -5.88
C MET A 47 2.57 11.54 -7.28
N ASN A 48 3.36 12.51 -7.76
CA ASN A 48 3.28 12.91 -9.15
C ASN A 48 3.75 11.73 -10.02
N GLN A 49 2.83 11.20 -10.82
CA GLN A 49 3.16 10.19 -11.81
C GLN A 49 3.89 10.90 -12.95
N LYS A 50 5.21 10.77 -13.00
CA LYS A 50 5.93 11.01 -14.25
C LYS A 50 5.34 10.03 -15.25
N GLU A 51 4.69 10.51 -16.30
CA GLU A 51 4.33 9.68 -17.43
C GLU A 51 5.58 8.92 -17.83
N ALA A 52 5.49 7.58 -17.84
CA ALA A 52 6.53 6.74 -18.40
C ALA A 52 6.48 6.94 -19.92
N ILE A 53 7.01 8.08 -20.38
CA ILE A 53 7.27 8.28 -21.79
C ILE A 53 8.44 7.37 -22.11
N GLU A 54 8.15 6.34 -22.90
CA GLU A 54 9.11 5.48 -23.57
C GLU A 54 9.91 6.28 -24.60
N ASP A 55 10.65 7.31 -24.19
CA ASP A 55 11.64 7.94 -25.05
C ASP A 55 12.96 8.03 -24.32
N ARG A 56 13.81 7.05 -24.62
CA ARG A 56 15.25 7.11 -24.41
C ARG A 56 15.81 8.27 -25.25
N SER A 57 15.78 9.48 -24.70
CA SER A 57 16.67 10.53 -25.16
C SER A 57 17.14 11.39 -24.00
N PHE A 58 18.44 11.34 -23.79
CA PHE A 58 19.30 12.28 -23.08
C PHE A 58 18.61 13.58 -22.60
N ALA A 59 18.14 13.58 -21.36
CA ALA A 59 17.93 14.81 -20.60
C ALA A 59 18.31 14.57 -19.14
N ASN A 60 19.58 14.83 -18.85
CA ASN A 60 20.06 15.06 -17.49
C ASN A 60 19.26 16.22 -16.87
N GLN A 61 18.47 15.91 -15.85
CA GLN A 61 18.38 16.65 -14.60
C GLN A 61 17.54 15.85 -13.61
N ASN A 62 18.17 15.45 -12.50
CA ASN A 62 17.49 14.95 -11.30
C ASN A 62 16.62 16.08 -10.71
N GLU A 63 15.50 16.40 -11.33
CA GLU A 63 14.51 17.28 -10.73
C GLU A 63 13.95 16.56 -9.49
N VAL A 64 14.42 16.99 -8.33
CA VAL A 64 13.89 16.56 -7.03
C VAL A 64 12.46 17.08 -6.93
N ILE A 65 11.49 16.19 -7.16
CA ILE A 65 10.08 16.52 -6.95
C ILE A 65 9.89 16.87 -5.48
N LYS A 66 9.44 18.10 -5.22
CA LYS A 66 9.18 18.57 -3.85
C LYS A 66 7.99 17.80 -3.27
N THR A 67 8.11 17.39 -2.03
CA THR A 67 7.01 16.79 -1.26
C THR A 67 6.48 17.82 -0.27
N ILE A 68 5.17 18.03 -0.25
CA ILE A 68 4.50 18.94 0.67
C ILE A 68 3.66 18.11 1.64
N ASP A 69 3.78 18.40 2.93
CA ASP A 69 2.96 17.81 3.97
C ASP A 69 1.75 18.73 4.24
N ILE A 70 0.53 18.20 4.17
CA ILE A 70 -0.73 18.95 4.35
C ILE A 70 -1.53 18.31 5.49
N LEU A 71 -2.03 19.10 6.43
CA LEU A 71 -2.98 18.66 7.46
C LEU A 71 -4.39 19.08 7.04
N VAL A 72 -5.31 18.14 6.99
CA VAL A 72 -6.74 18.40 6.83
C VAL A 72 -7.45 18.21 8.16
N VAL A 73 -8.18 19.22 8.60
CA VAL A 73 -8.98 19.20 9.84
C VAL A 73 -10.42 19.53 9.51
N GLU A 74 -11.34 18.67 9.95
CA GLU A 74 -12.77 18.92 9.84
C GLU A 74 -13.30 19.68 11.06
N SER A 75 -14.19 20.62 10.82
CA SER A 75 -14.88 21.42 11.83
C SER A 75 -16.35 21.57 11.45
N ILE A 76 -17.18 21.96 12.42
CA ILE A 76 -18.59 22.27 12.17
C ILE A 76 -18.79 23.76 12.42
N TYR A 77 -19.34 24.46 11.44
CA TYR A 77 -19.70 25.86 11.53
C TYR A 77 -21.13 26.04 11.02
N GLU A 78 -22.01 26.57 11.86
CA GLU A 78 -23.44 26.79 11.54
C GLU A 78 -24.15 25.53 10.99
N GLY A 79 -23.81 24.35 11.52
CA GLY A 79 -24.37 23.07 11.09
C GLY A 79 -23.74 22.47 9.82
N ASN A 80 -22.84 23.18 9.16
CA ASN A 80 -22.12 22.71 7.99
C ASN A 80 -20.74 22.15 8.37
N LYS A 81 -20.36 21.02 7.77
CA LYS A 81 -19.00 20.49 7.88
C LYS A 81 -18.06 21.29 6.98
N ILE A 82 -17.05 21.92 7.58
CA ILE A 82 -16.00 22.67 6.90
C ILE A 82 -14.68 21.96 7.09
N SER A 83 -13.97 21.72 5.98
CA SER A 83 -12.60 21.20 6.00
C SER A 83 -11.60 22.35 5.88
N HIS A 84 -10.63 22.38 6.79
CA HIS A 84 -9.48 23.29 6.77
C HIS A 84 -8.24 22.55 6.30
N ALA A 85 -7.45 23.14 5.42
CA ALA A 85 -6.19 22.59 4.96
C ALA A 85 -5.02 23.49 5.38
N PHE A 86 -4.03 22.93 6.07
CA PHE A 86 -2.86 23.64 6.57
C PHE A 86 -1.58 23.01 6.00
N ALA A 87 -0.63 23.84 5.59
CA ALA A 87 0.71 23.36 5.26
C ALA A 87 1.47 23.02 6.55
N ILE A 88 2.09 21.84 6.60
CA ILE A 88 2.85 21.37 7.75
C ILE A 88 4.33 21.68 7.52
N ALA A 89 4.94 22.46 8.42
CA ALA A 89 6.38 22.71 8.37
C ALA A 89 7.21 21.56 8.98
N ASN A 90 6.69 20.89 10.01
CA ASN A 90 7.38 19.80 10.69
C ASN A 90 6.41 18.65 11.04
N LYS A 91 6.39 17.61 10.20
CA LYS A 91 5.54 16.43 10.40
C LYS A 91 5.93 15.56 11.61
N GLN A 92 7.21 15.58 12.01
CA GLN A 92 7.67 14.81 13.17
C GLN A 92 7.13 15.43 14.46
N ALA A 93 7.12 16.77 14.54
CA ALA A 93 6.53 17.47 15.68
C ALA A 93 5.01 17.28 15.74
N LEU A 94 4.33 17.28 14.60
CA LEU A 94 2.87 17.08 14.53
C LEU A 94 2.45 15.67 14.97
N THR A 95 3.09 14.64 14.41
CA THR A 95 2.70 13.24 14.66
C THR A 95 3.34 12.64 15.92
N GLY A 96 4.44 13.23 16.41
CA GLY A 96 5.28 12.63 17.45
C GLY A 96 6.07 11.41 16.96
N LEU A 97 5.97 11.06 15.68
CA LEU A 97 6.63 9.89 15.09
C LEU A 97 7.93 10.26 14.40
N LYS A 98 8.92 9.37 14.46
CA LYS A 98 10.16 9.48 13.70
C LYS A 98 10.01 8.83 12.34
N PHE A 99 10.17 9.61 11.27
CA PHE A 99 10.18 9.09 9.90
C PHE A 99 11.59 8.68 9.48
N CYS A 100 11.69 7.61 8.69
CA CYS A 100 12.95 7.19 8.07
C CYS A 100 13.43 8.25 7.07
N PRO A 101 14.70 8.69 7.15
CA PRO A 101 15.22 9.74 6.27
C PRO A 101 15.38 9.29 4.81
N HIS A 102 15.52 7.99 4.56
CA HIS A 102 15.75 7.47 3.21
C HIS A 102 14.46 7.28 2.41
N CYS A 103 13.42 6.67 3.00
CA CYS A 103 12.17 6.43 2.28
C CYS A 103 11.06 7.43 2.58
N ASN A 104 11.13 8.17 3.70
CA ASN A 104 10.09 9.09 4.21
C ASN A 104 8.67 8.46 4.39
N SER A 105 8.52 7.18 4.11
CA SER A 105 7.25 6.45 4.19
C SER A 105 7.09 5.72 5.51
N LYS A 106 8.15 5.12 6.06
CA LYS A 106 8.05 4.39 7.33
C LYS A 106 8.22 5.32 8.52
N ALA A 107 7.26 5.26 9.44
CA ALA A 107 7.26 5.99 10.70
C ALA A 107 7.44 5.02 11.88
N PHE A 108 8.06 5.50 12.94
CA PHE A 108 8.36 4.77 14.17
C PHE A 108 7.95 5.61 15.36
N ASP A 109 7.37 4.99 16.38
CA ASP A 109 7.07 5.66 17.64
C ASP A 109 8.31 5.67 18.54
N PRO A 110 8.88 6.84 18.88
CA PRO A 110 10.01 6.93 19.81
C PRO A 110 9.72 6.37 21.21
N LYS A 111 8.45 6.23 21.59
CA LYS A 111 8.03 5.69 22.89
C LYS A 111 8.02 4.15 22.92
N ASP A 112 8.15 3.49 21.77
CA ASP A 112 8.18 2.02 21.71
C ASP A 112 9.46 1.47 22.35
N LYS A 113 9.33 0.41 23.15
CA LYS A 113 10.45 -0.33 23.75
C LYS A 113 11.42 -0.87 22.69
N ASN A 114 10.91 -1.23 21.52
CA ASN A 114 11.70 -1.79 20.43
C ASN A 114 12.19 -0.73 19.41
N TYR A 115 11.95 0.55 19.68
CA TYR A 115 12.23 1.65 18.75
C TYR A 115 13.64 1.59 18.15
N SER A 116 14.69 1.58 18.98
CA SER A 116 16.09 1.61 18.49
C SER A 116 16.38 0.42 17.57
N ARG A 117 16.06 -0.80 17.99
CA ARG A 117 16.29 -2.02 17.20
C ARG A 117 15.57 -1.97 15.85
N ASP A 118 14.31 -1.58 15.84
CA ASP A 118 13.47 -1.65 14.64
C ASP A 118 13.76 -0.47 13.69
N TYR A 119 14.12 0.70 14.23
CA TYR A 119 14.58 1.86 13.49
C TYR A 119 15.92 1.58 12.80
N GLU A 120 16.91 1.03 13.52
CA GLU A 120 18.22 0.69 12.98
C GLU A 120 18.13 -0.39 11.89
N LYS A 121 17.42 -1.49 12.17
CA LYS A 121 17.19 -2.57 11.20
C LYS A 121 16.55 -2.05 9.92
N HIS A 122 15.59 -1.14 10.05
CA HIS A 122 14.96 -0.53 8.88
C HIS A 122 15.92 0.40 8.15
N THR A 123 16.62 1.29 8.86
CA THR A 123 17.52 2.29 8.25
C THR A 123 18.58 1.61 7.40
N ILE A 124 19.28 0.60 7.93
CA ILE A 124 20.28 -0.19 7.18
C ILE A 124 19.66 -0.84 5.95
N LYS A 125 18.49 -1.49 6.10
CA LYS A 125 17.80 -2.13 4.98
C LYS A 125 17.34 -1.10 3.94
N CYS A 126 16.93 0.09 4.37
CA CYS A 126 16.40 1.13 3.51
C CYS A 126 17.53 1.80 2.71
N GLU A 127 18.66 2.05 3.36
CA GLU A 127 19.89 2.56 2.76
C GLU A 127 20.39 1.61 1.66
N ASN A 128 20.45 0.30 1.95
CA ASN A 128 20.81 -0.72 0.95
C ASN A 128 19.85 -0.79 -0.25
N ASN A 129 18.61 -0.29 -0.11
CA ASN A 129 17.62 -0.24 -1.18
C ASN A 129 17.50 1.16 -1.81
N GLU A 130 18.44 2.07 -1.54
CA GLU A 130 18.44 3.47 -2.02
C GLU A 130 17.15 4.23 -1.65
N GLY A 131 16.54 3.91 -0.51
CA GLY A 131 15.26 4.50 -0.09
C GLY A 131 14.04 4.02 -0.89
N LYS A 132 14.21 3.15 -1.89
CA LYS A 132 13.11 2.59 -2.69
C LYS A 132 12.37 1.52 -1.90
N ILE A 133 11.05 1.59 -1.93
CA ILE A 133 10.19 0.57 -1.32
C ILE A 133 10.18 -0.66 -2.23
N VAL A 134 10.97 -1.66 -1.88
CA VAL A 134 10.94 -2.96 -2.57
C VAL A 134 9.69 -3.73 -2.13
N LYS A 135 8.64 -3.70 -2.95
CA LYS A 135 7.45 -4.53 -2.75
C LYS A 135 7.80 -5.97 -3.09
N GLN A 136 7.80 -6.85 -2.10
CA GLN A 136 7.97 -8.28 -2.30
C GLN A 136 6.60 -8.94 -2.45
N VAL A 137 6.44 -9.76 -3.49
CA VAL A 137 5.26 -10.61 -3.63
C VAL A 137 5.33 -11.67 -2.53
N LYS A 138 4.33 -11.70 -1.66
CA LYS A 138 4.17 -12.74 -0.65
C LYS A 138 2.79 -13.37 -0.85
N LEU A 139 2.77 -14.67 -1.14
CA LEU A 139 1.53 -15.42 -1.23
C LEU A 139 1.00 -15.74 0.18
N ASP A 140 -0.32 -15.85 0.30
CA ASP A 140 -0.96 -16.26 1.55
C ASP A 140 -0.48 -17.66 1.96
N TYR A 141 -0.26 -17.84 3.26
CA TYR A 141 0.10 -19.13 3.86
C TYR A 141 -1.15 -20.02 4.00
N ILE A 142 -1.89 -20.20 2.92
CA ILE A 142 -2.94 -21.23 2.88
C ILE A 142 -2.22 -22.52 2.49
N GLN A 143 -2.25 -23.51 3.37
CA GLN A 143 -1.76 -24.85 3.05
C GLN A 143 -2.60 -25.42 1.90
N LYS A 144 -2.11 -25.27 0.67
CA LYS A 144 -2.65 -26.01 -0.47
C LYS A 144 -2.02 -27.41 -0.39
N PRO A 145 -2.83 -28.48 -0.25
CA PRO A 145 -2.34 -29.78 0.17
C PRO A 145 -1.30 -30.44 -0.75
N PHE A 146 -1.04 -29.93 -1.95
CA PHE A 146 -0.37 -30.75 -2.97
C PHE A 146 0.99 -30.27 -3.50
N VAL A 147 1.45 -29.01 -3.35
CA VAL A 147 2.83 -28.68 -3.76
C VAL A 147 3.48 -27.48 -3.03
N PRO A 148 4.04 -27.68 -1.82
CA PRO A 148 4.76 -26.62 -1.11
C PRO A 148 5.95 -26.06 -1.90
N HIS A 149 6.67 -26.92 -2.63
CA HIS A 149 7.91 -26.58 -3.33
C HIS A 149 7.71 -25.61 -4.51
N ILE A 150 6.60 -25.72 -5.25
CA ILE A 150 6.27 -24.77 -6.33
C ILE A 150 5.89 -23.40 -5.75
N MET A 151 5.15 -23.39 -4.64
CA MET A 151 4.75 -22.15 -3.98
C MET A 151 5.93 -21.39 -3.36
N GLN A 152 7.04 -22.07 -3.05
CA GLN A 152 8.28 -21.44 -2.56
C GLN A 152 9.14 -20.84 -3.69
N ASN A 153 8.87 -21.15 -4.95
CA ASN A 153 9.61 -20.60 -6.07
C ASN A 153 9.25 -19.12 -6.32
N LYS A 154 10.22 -18.22 -6.22
CA LYS A 154 10.02 -16.77 -6.40
C LYS A 154 9.43 -16.40 -7.77
N THR A 155 9.83 -17.09 -8.83
CA THR A 155 9.32 -16.87 -10.19
C THR A 155 7.85 -17.29 -10.29
N TYR A 156 7.50 -18.45 -9.73
CA TYR A 156 6.11 -18.89 -9.68
C TYR A 156 5.23 -17.94 -8.85
N GLN A 157 5.72 -17.47 -7.69
CA GLN A 157 5.01 -16.50 -6.86
C GLN A 157 4.69 -15.21 -7.63
N TYR A 158 5.69 -14.68 -8.35
CA TYR A 158 5.53 -13.50 -9.18
C TYR A 158 4.48 -13.71 -10.28
N LEU A 159 4.59 -14.81 -11.04
CA LEU A 159 3.65 -15.12 -12.12
C LEU A 159 2.23 -15.34 -11.59
N PHE A 160 2.09 -16.04 -10.47
CA PHE A 160 0.79 -16.27 -9.83
C PHE A 160 0.12 -14.98 -9.38
N ALA A 161 0.85 -14.08 -8.71
CA ALA A 161 0.30 -12.80 -8.25
C ALA A 161 -0.15 -11.88 -9.39
N ASN A 162 0.41 -12.06 -10.59
CA ASN A 162 0.06 -11.30 -11.78
C ASN A 162 -0.91 -12.06 -12.72
N GLY A 163 -1.46 -13.21 -12.31
CA GLY A 163 -2.37 -14.01 -13.15
C GLY A 163 -1.71 -14.63 -14.40
N ARG A 164 -0.38 -14.73 -14.42
CA ARG A 164 0.44 -15.21 -15.55
C ARG A 164 0.94 -16.64 -15.32
N GLN A 165 0.15 -17.51 -14.69
CA GLN A 165 0.61 -18.87 -14.36
C GLN A 165 0.99 -19.70 -15.60
N TYR A 166 0.35 -19.43 -16.74
CA TYR A 166 0.60 -20.11 -18.02
C TYR A 166 2.04 -19.90 -18.56
N GLU A 167 2.72 -18.85 -18.12
CA GLU A 167 4.10 -18.55 -18.54
C GLU A 167 5.13 -19.32 -17.73
N PHE A 168 4.72 -19.95 -16.64
CA PHE A 168 5.64 -20.70 -15.80
C PHE A 168 6.12 -21.93 -16.56
N LYS A 169 7.34 -21.85 -17.08
CA LYS A 169 8.04 -23.00 -17.65
C LYS A 169 8.82 -23.66 -16.53
N PRO A 170 8.39 -24.83 -16.10
CA PRO A 170 9.09 -25.52 -15.04
C PRO A 170 10.48 -25.97 -15.51
N THR A 171 11.46 -25.78 -14.65
CA THR A 171 12.84 -26.24 -14.85
C THR A 171 12.87 -27.77 -14.77
N GLN A 172 13.78 -28.41 -15.52
CA GLN A 172 13.93 -29.87 -15.60
C GLN A 172 13.75 -30.53 -14.22
N TYR A 173 13.04 -31.67 -14.15
CA TYR A 173 12.73 -32.46 -12.93
C TYR A 173 11.54 -32.03 -12.06
N PHE A 174 10.46 -31.51 -12.63
CA PHE A 174 9.21 -31.25 -11.90
C PHE A 174 8.15 -32.31 -12.20
N ILE A 175 7.34 -32.67 -11.21
CA ILE A 175 6.20 -33.58 -11.36
C ILE A 175 4.95 -32.72 -11.46
N THR A 176 4.26 -32.74 -12.60
CA THR A 176 2.88 -32.24 -12.71
C THR A 176 1.93 -33.35 -12.32
N TYR A 177 1.16 -33.13 -11.26
CA TYR A 177 0.02 -33.97 -10.93
C TYR A 177 -1.18 -33.49 -11.73
N ASP A 178 -1.73 -34.36 -12.57
CA ASP A 178 -3.08 -34.18 -13.12
C ASP A 178 -4.06 -34.84 -12.14
N LEU A 179 -4.96 -34.04 -11.56
CA LEU A 179 -5.90 -34.51 -10.54
C LEU A 179 -7.30 -34.52 -11.13
N GLU A 180 -7.71 -35.69 -11.63
CA GLU A 180 -9.08 -35.94 -12.01
C GLU A 180 -9.88 -36.43 -10.79
N THR A 181 -10.94 -35.71 -10.41
CA THR A 181 -11.87 -36.20 -9.40
C THR A 181 -12.89 -37.11 -10.06
N VAL A 182 -12.81 -38.42 -9.82
CA VAL A 182 -13.85 -39.36 -10.25
C VAL A 182 -14.91 -39.48 -9.14
N PRO A 183 -16.19 -39.16 -9.40
CA PRO A 183 -17.25 -39.33 -8.41
C PRO A 183 -17.43 -40.82 -8.11
N LYS A 184 -17.07 -41.25 -6.90
CA LYS A 184 -17.34 -42.61 -6.43
C LYS A 184 -18.80 -42.69 -5.96
N ILE A 185 -19.67 -43.29 -6.77
CA ILE A 185 -21.03 -43.65 -6.32
C ILE A 185 -20.90 -44.78 -5.30
N VAL A 186 -20.88 -44.42 -4.01
CA VAL A 186 -20.93 -45.41 -2.94
C VAL A 186 -22.39 -45.82 -2.78
N ASN A 187 -22.73 -47.05 -3.14
CA ASN A 187 -24.04 -47.64 -2.83
C ASN A 187 -24.22 -47.70 -1.31
N LYS A 188 -24.79 -46.65 -0.71
CA LYS A 188 -25.19 -46.62 0.70
C LYS A 188 -26.40 -47.55 0.90
N LYS A 189 -26.17 -48.86 0.98
CA LYS A 189 -27.12 -49.75 1.65
C LYS A 189 -26.94 -49.53 3.14
N PHE A 190 -27.75 -48.67 3.73
CA PHE A 190 -27.86 -48.55 5.17
C PHE A 190 -28.33 -49.90 5.73
N GLY A 191 -27.50 -50.54 6.56
CA GLY A 191 -27.87 -51.76 7.27
C GLY A 191 -29.11 -51.50 8.14
N LYS A 192 -30.08 -52.40 8.11
CA LYS A 192 -31.25 -52.31 8.99
C LYS A 192 -30.76 -52.35 10.45
N SER A 193 -31.17 -51.37 11.23
CA SER A 193 -30.99 -51.30 12.68
C SER A 193 -31.37 -52.62 13.34
N SER A 194 -30.41 -53.33 13.93
CA SER A 194 -30.68 -54.44 14.85
C SER A 194 -30.88 -53.87 16.25
N TYR A 195 -32.13 -53.86 16.71
CA TYR A 195 -32.44 -53.78 18.14
C TYR A 195 -32.30 -55.18 18.73
N GLN A 196 -31.35 -55.36 19.65
CA GLN A 196 -31.43 -56.23 20.84
C GLN A 196 -30.20 -56.05 21.71
#